data_AF-A0A6G1AP83-F1
#
_entry.id   AF-A0A6G1AP83-F1
#
_cell.length_a   1.000
_cell.length_b   1.000
_cell.length_c   1.000
_cell.angle_alpha   90.00
_cell.angle_beta   90.00
_cell.angle_gamma   90.00
#
_symmetry.space_group_name_H-M   'P 1'
#
loop_
_entity.id
_entity.type
_entity.pdbx_description
1 polymer ?
#
loop_
_entity_poly.entity_id
_entity_poly.type
_entity_poly.pdbx_seq_one_letter_code
_entity_poly.pdbx_strand_id
1 'polypeptide(L)'
;MTKRKNSPLKKFQEEMTAKELLKTDISNITEQEFRTIVIKLINGLEKGMEDIREAIATKTMELKNSDEFKNTINEVHNKMEASNAWIEEAERRIGELEDTIIEKEEAERKRYKLIQEHKRRVRELSDTIKRNNICIIGIPEEEEREKGAEGVLEQIIAENFPNLGKETDIEIQEAQRNPLRRN
;
A
#
# COMPACT_ATOMS: atom_id res chain seq x y z
N MET A 1 -102.33 3.06 28.71
CA MET A 1 -102.02 2.29 27.50
C MET A 1 -102.34 3.13 26.27
N THR A 2 -101.35 3.59 25.51
CA THR A 2 -101.49 3.79 24.05
C THR A 2 -100.13 4.01 23.36
N LYS A 3 -99.62 2.92 22.80
CA LYS A 3 -98.91 2.75 21.52
C LYS A 3 -97.73 3.69 21.20
N ARG A 4 -96.52 3.20 21.52
CA ARG A 4 -95.26 3.54 20.84
C ARG A 4 -95.39 3.13 19.36
N LYS A 5 -95.49 4.10 18.44
CA LYS A 5 -95.35 3.84 17.00
C LYS A 5 -93.85 3.80 16.68
N ASN A 6 -93.36 2.60 16.39
CA ASN A 6 -92.15 2.40 15.62
C ASN A 6 -92.46 2.62 14.13
N SER A 7 -91.68 3.44 13.41
CA SER A 7 -91.26 3.24 12.01
C SER A 7 -90.40 4.43 11.54
N PRO A 8 -89.60 4.35 10.46
CA PRO A 8 -88.96 3.20 9.82
C PRO A 8 -87.45 3.48 9.63
N LEU A 9 -86.61 2.98 10.54
CA LEU A 9 -85.13 3.05 10.40
C LEU A 9 -84.52 1.91 9.56
N LYS A 10 -85.33 1.25 8.72
CA LYS A 10 -84.90 0.14 7.88
C LYS A 10 -85.53 0.24 6.50
N LYS A 11 -84.90 1.01 5.62
CA LYS A 11 -84.74 0.74 4.17
C LYS A 11 -83.98 1.93 3.57
N PHE A 12 -83.15 1.63 2.56
CA PHE A 12 -82.18 2.48 1.86
C PHE A 12 -80.73 2.42 2.37
N GLN A 13 -80.15 1.22 2.22
CA GLN A 13 -78.73 1.08 1.93
C GLN A 13 -78.55 1.12 0.40
N GLU A 14 -78.54 2.32 -0.16
CA GLU A 14 -77.82 2.58 -1.41
C GLU A 14 -76.55 3.35 -1.04
N GLU A 15 -75.42 2.78 -1.45
CA GLU A 15 -74.08 3.29 -1.15
C GLU A 15 -73.72 4.34 -2.21
N MET A 16 -74.29 5.54 -2.10
CA MET A 16 -73.89 6.70 -2.89
C MET A 16 -72.54 7.23 -2.41
N THR A 17 -71.64 7.55 -3.35
CA THR A 17 -70.33 8.14 -3.06
C THR A 17 -70.46 9.56 -2.50
N ALA A 18 -69.48 10.02 -1.70
CA ALA A 18 -69.50 11.37 -1.11
C ALA A 18 -69.69 12.50 -2.14
N LYS A 19 -69.22 12.31 -3.38
CA LYS A 19 -69.41 13.23 -4.51
C LYS A 19 -70.86 13.28 -5.04
N GLU A 20 -71.60 12.18 -4.92
CA GLU A 20 -73.00 12.09 -5.32
C GLU A 20 -73.91 12.67 -4.23
N LEU A 21 -73.54 12.48 -2.95
CA LEU A 21 -74.24 13.06 -1.81
C LEU A 21 -74.24 14.60 -1.85
N LEU A 22 -73.15 15.23 -2.30
CA LEU A 22 -73.05 16.69 -2.47
C LEU A 22 -73.93 17.26 -3.59
N LYS A 23 -74.42 16.42 -4.53
CA LYS A 23 -75.27 16.83 -5.65
C LYS A 23 -76.76 16.63 -5.39
N THR A 24 -77.14 16.14 -4.21
CA THR A 24 -78.52 15.82 -3.87
C THR A 24 -79.31 17.10 -3.62
N ASP A 25 -80.47 17.26 -4.26
CA ASP A 25 -81.36 18.41 -4.06
C ASP A 25 -82.01 18.35 -2.66
N ILE A 26 -81.60 19.27 -1.79
CA ILE A 26 -81.99 19.30 -0.36
C ILE A 26 -83.45 19.74 -0.20
N SER A 27 -84.07 20.36 -1.21
CA SER A 27 -85.41 20.92 -1.12
C SER A 27 -86.53 19.88 -0.98
N ASN A 28 -86.28 18.62 -1.34
CA ASN A 28 -87.30 17.56 -1.42
C ASN A 28 -87.02 16.33 -0.52
N ILE A 29 -86.07 16.40 0.41
CA ILE A 29 -85.70 15.27 1.29
C ILE A 29 -86.23 15.42 2.72
N THR A 30 -86.40 14.30 3.41
CA THR A 30 -86.79 14.28 4.83
C THR A 30 -85.62 14.60 5.75
N GLU A 31 -85.90 15.07 6.98
CA GLU A 31 -84.86 15.35 7.99
C GLU A 31 -83.99 14.12 8.30
N GLN A 32 -84.58 12.93 8.27
CA GLN A 32 -83.86 11.66 8.51
C GLN A 32 -82.87 11.34 7.38
N GLU A 33 -83.26 11.60 6.13
CA GLU A 33 -82.39 11.45 4.96
C GLU A 33 -81.26 12.49 5.02
N PHE A 34 -81.56 13.74 5.36
CA PHE A 34 -80.56 14.78 5.57
C PHE A 34 -79.53 14.39 6.64
N ARG A 35 -79.98 13.92 7.81
CA ARG A 35 -79.08 13.43 8.89
C ARG A 35 -78.21 12.27 8.41
N THR A 36 -78.77 11.36 7.62
CA THR A 36 -78.03 10.20 7.07
C THR A 36 -76.96 10.66 6.07
N ILE A 37 -77.28 11.63 5.21
CA ILE A 37 -76.34 12.24 4.27
C ILE A 37 -75.20 12.93 5.02
N VAL A 38 -75.50 13.73 6.06
CA VAL A 38 -74.50 14.41 6.89
C VAL A 38 -73.56 13.41 7.58
N ILE A 39 -74.09 12.35 8.19
CA ILE A 39 -73.26 11.31 8.83
C ILE A 39 -72.34 10.62 7.81
N LYS A 40 -72.85 10.28 6.62
CA LYS A 40 -72.04 9.68 5.56
C LYS A 40 -70.92 10.61 5.08
N LEU A 41 -71.20 11.92 4.96
CA LEU A 41 -70.21 12.92 4.60
C LEU A 41 -69.13 13.07 5.68
N ILE A 42 -69.52 13.13 6.96
CA ILE A 42 -68.58 13.22 8.08
C ILE A 42 -67.69 11.97 8.14
N ASN A 43 -68.25 10.77 8.02
CA ASN A 43 -67.46 9.53 8.00
C ASN A 43 -66.51 9.46 6.79
N GLY A 44 -66.93 9.98 5.63
CA GLY A 44 -66.07 10.09 4.46
C GLY A 44 -64.90 11.05 4.67
N LEU A 45 -65.15 12.18 5.33
CA LEU A 45 -64.11 13.13 5.74
C LEU A 45 -63.15 12.51 6.76
N GLU A 46 -63.68 11.83 7.78
CA GLU A 46 -62.90 11.14 8.81
C GLU A 46 -61.96 10.10 8.19
N LYS A 47 -62.48 9.26 7.28
CA LYS A 47 -61.66 8.30 6.53
C LYS A 47 -60.59 8.98 5.69
N GLY A 48 -60.95 10.03 4.93
CA GLY A 48 -59.98 10.79 4.14
C GLY A 48 -58.90 11.46 4.99
N MET A 49 -59.25 11.93 6.19
CA MET A 49 -58.28 12.46 7.15
C MET A 49 -57.35 11.39 7.69
N GLU A 50 -57.83 10.16 7.94
CA GLU A 50 -56.99 9.05 8.37
C GLU A 50 -56.01 8.62 7.27
N ASP A 51 -56.48 8.51 6.02
CA ASP A 51 -55.63 8.18 4.86
C ASP A 51 -54.51 9.23 4.68
N ILE A 52 -54.84 10.52 4.83
CA ILE A 52 -53.86 11.61 4.78
C ILE A 52 -52.87 11.51 5.95
N ARG A 53 -53.34 11.19 7.16
CA ARG A 53 -52.49 11.03 8.34
C ARG A 53 -51.49 9.91 8.14
N GLU A 54 -51.92 8.76 7.63
CA GLU A 54 -51.06 7.62 7.35
C GLU A 54 -50.02 7.94 6.26
N ALA A 55 -50.42 8.64 5.20
CA ALA A 55 -49.51 9.12 4.16
C ALA A 55 -48.43 10.07 4.71
N ILE A 56 -48.81 11.02 5.58
CA ILE A 56 -47.86 11.94 6.25
C ILE A 56 -46.90 11.18 7.16
N ALA A 57 -47.40 10.22 7.94
CA ALA A 57 -46.58 9.41 8.84
C ALA A 57 -45.53 8.61 8.06
N THR A 58 -45.95 7.96 6.97
CA THR A 58 -45.07 7.21 6.07
C THR A 58 -43.97 8.09 5.49
N LYS A 59 -44.34 9.26 4.94
CA LYS A 59 -43.36 10.20 4.36
C LYS A 59 -42.39 10.78 5.39
N THR A 60 -42.85 10.98 6.62
CA THR A 60 -42.01 11.44 7.73
C THR A 60 -40.98 10.38 8.12
N MET A 61 -41.33 9.10 8.08
CA MET A 61 -40.37 8.00 8.29
C MET A 61 -39.33 7.93 7.18
N GLU A 62 -39.72 8.07 5.90
CA GLU A 62 -38.77 8.13 4.79
C GLU A 62 -37.78 9.30 4.91
N LEU A 63 -38.24 10.47 5.37
CA LEU A 63 -37.37 11.62 5.62
C LEU A 63 -36.41 11.38 6.79
N LYS A 64 -36.79 10.62 7.83
CA LYS A 64 -35.85 10.24 8.92
C LYS A 64 -34.70 9.36 8.43
N ASN A 65 -34.93 8.50 7.43
CA ASN A 65 -33.85 7.74 6.79
C ASN A 65 -32.81 8.66 6.10
N SER A 66 -33.15 9.93 5.84
CA SER A 66 -32.18 10.94 5.38
C SER A 66 -31.15 11.32 6.44
N ASP A 67 -31.45 11.21 7.74
CA ASP A 67 -30.49 11.48 8.81
C ASP A 67 -29.43 10.38 8.89
N GLU A 68 -29.84 9.12 8.66
CA GLU A 68 -28.91 7.99 8.52
C GLU A 68 -27.96 8.21 7.35
N PHE A 69 -28.49 8.63 6.19
CA PHE A 69 -27.67 8.97 5.03
C PHE A 69 -26.67 10.10 5.35
N LYS A 70 -27.11 11.15 6.05
CA LYS A 70 -26.25 12.25 6.49
C LYS A 70 -25.13 11.77 7.42
N ASN A 71 -25.44 10.86 8.35
CA ASN A 71 -24.45 10.26 9.25
C ASN A 71 -23.41 9.44 8.47
N THR A 72 -23.86 8.63 7.50
CA THR A 72 -22.93 7.85 6.66
C THR A 72 -22.02 8.74 5.81
N ILE A 73 -22.53 9.85 5.26
CA ILE A 73 -21.71 10.85 4.55
C ILE A 73 -20.64 11.43 5.48
N ASN A 74 -21.01 11.83 6.69
CA ASN A 74 -20.05 12.38 7.66
C ASN A 74 -18.99 11.36 8.05
N GLU A 75 -19.35 10.09 8.23
CA GLU A 75 -18.38 9.03 8.53
C GLU A 75 -17.40 8.81 7.36
N VAL A 76 -17.90 8.80 6.12
CA VAL A 76 -17.07 8.71 4.92
C VAL A 76 -16.15 9.91 4.80
N HIS A 77 -16.65 11.11 5.08
CA HIS A 77 -15.85 12.34 5.06
C HIS A 77 -14.70 12.29 6.07
N ASN A 78 -14.98 11.92 7.33
CA ASN A 78 -13.95 11.78 8.35
C ASN A 78 -12.89 10.72 8.00
N LYS A 79 -13.32 9.59 7.42
CA LYS A 79 -12.40 8.55 6.93
C LYS A 79 -11.54 9.05 5.76
N MET A 80 -12.10 9.89 4.89
CA MET A 80 -11.35 10.52 3.79
C MET A 80 -10.31 11.50 4.34
N GLU A 81 -10.67 12.35 5.30
CA GLU A 81 -9.73 13.26 5.95
C GLU A 81 -8.58 12.52 6.63
N ALA A 82 -8.87 11.44 7.36
CA ALA A 82 -7.86 10.59 7.96
C ALA A 82 -6.94 9.94 6.91
N SER A 83 -7.50 9.53 5.76
CA SER A 83 -6.73 8.97 4.66
C SER A 83 -5.81 10.02 4.01
N ASN A 84 -6.30 11.25 3.83
CA ASN A 84 -5.49 12.35 3.30
C ASN A 84 -4.31 12.69 4.21
N ALA A 85 -4.55 12.81 5.52
CA ALA A 85 -3.47 13.06 6.48
C ALA A 85 -2.42 11.94 6.48
N TRP A 86 -2.85 10.68 6.29
CA TRP A 86 -1.94 9.55 6.16
C TRP A 86 -1.12 9.61 4.85
N ILE A 87 -1.75 10.02 3.74
CA ILE A 87 -1.07 10.21 2.45
C ILE A 87 -0.01 11.32 2.56
N GLU A 88 -0.35 12.47 3.13
CA GLU A 88 0.60 13.59 3.32
C GLU A 88 1.82 13.16 4.16
N GLU A 89 1.60 12.40 5.22
CA GLU A 89 2.69 11.86 6.04
C GLU A 89 3.53 10.82 5.28
N ALA A 90 2.90 9.97 4.47
CA ALA A 90 3.61 9.01 3.62
C ALA A 90 4.47 9.73 2.57
N GLU A 91 3.95 10.76 1.92
CA GLU A 91 4.67 11.60 0.95
C GLU A 91 5.88 12.27 1.59
N ARG A 92 5.71 12.87 2.78
CA ARG A 92 6.81 13.48 3.54
C ARG A 92 7.92 12.47 3.83
N ARG A 93 7.56 11.28 4.31
CA ARG A 93 8.52 10.20 4.60
C ARG A 93 9.21 9.66 3.35
N ILE A 94 8.51 9.59 2.22
CA ILE A 94 9.11 9.21 0.93
C ILE A 94 10.15 10.26 0.52
N GLY A 95 9.84 11.55 0.64
CA GLY A 95 10.82 12.62 0.36
C GLY A 95 12.08 12.52 1.21
N GLU A 96 11.96 12.29 2.53
CA GLU A 96 13.12 12.09 3.41
C GLU A 96 13.98 10.88 3.02
N LEU A 97 13.33 9.80 2.54
CA LEU A 97 14.03 8.61 2.07
C LEU A 97 14.73 8.86 0.73
N GLU A 98 14.13 9.61 -0.19
CA GLU A 98 14.73 9.99 -1.47
C GLU A 98 16.02 10.78 -1.25
N ASP A 99 15.99 11.80 -0.38
CA ASP A 99 17.18 12.58 -0.02
C ASP A 99 18.26 11.69 0.58
N THR A 100 17.89 10.80 1.51
CA THR A 100 18.82 9.84 2.13
C THR A 100 19.45 8.90 1.11
N ILE A 101 18.71 8.47 0.09
CA ILE A 101 19.21 7.60 -0.97
C ILE A 101 20.25 8.34 -1.81
N ILE A 102 19.98 9.60 -2.19
CA ILE A 102 20.91 10.43 -2.97
C ILE A 102 22.24 10.59 -2.21
N GLU A 103 22.19 10.92 -0.92
CA GLU A 103 23.40 11.05 -0.09
C GLU A 103 24.21 9.75 -0.03
N LYS A 104 23.53 8.60 0.12
CA LYS A 104 24.18 7.28 0.15
C LYS A 104 24.83 6.94 -1.18
N GLU A 105 24.19 7.23 -2.31
CA GLU A 105 24.77 7.00 -3.63
C GLU A 105 26.04 7.82 -3.85
N GLU A 106 26.06 9.08 -3.41
CA GLU A 106 27.27 9.90 -3.46
C GLU A 106 28.39 9.36 -2.59
N ALA A 107 28.07 8.91 -1.37
CA ALA A 107 29.03 8.30 -0.46
C ALA A 107 29.62 7.00 -1.03
N GLU A 108 28.79 6.14 -1.62
CA GLU A 108 29.22 4.91 -2.28
C GLU A 108 30.10 5.20 -3.50
N ARG A 109 29.75 6.22 -4.31
CA ARG A 109 30.58 6.65 -5.44
C ARG A 109 31.96 7.12 -4.99
N LYS A 110 32.06 7.83 -3.86
CA LYS A 110 33.34 8.25 -3.26
C LYS A 110 34.15 7.03 -2.78
N ARG A 111 33.51 6.09 -2.07
CA ARG A 111 34.15 4.85 -1.60
C ARG A 111 34.67 4.00 -2.76
N TYR A 112 33.89 3.86 -3.84
CA TYR A 112 34.30 3.11 -5.01
C TYR A 112 35.58 3.69 -5.65
N LYS A 113 35.67 5.02 -5.78
CA LYS A 113 36.88 5.68 -6.28
C LYS A 113 38.10 5.39 -5.40
N LEU A 114 37.94 5.45 -4.07
CA LEU A 114 39.02 5.11 -3.14
C LEU A 114 39.46 3.65 -3.27
N ILE A 115 38.52 2.71 -3.40
CA ILE A 115 38.83 1.29 -3.60
C ILE A 115 39.63 1.09 -4.89
N GLN A 116 39.24 1.72 -5.99
CA GLN A 116 39.97 1.63 -7.26
C GLN A 116 41.38 2.21 -7.14
N GLU A 117 41.53 3.33 -6.44
CA GLU A 117 42.83 3.93 -6.21
C GLU A 117 43.72 3.04 -5.34
N HIS A 118 43.19 2.51 -4.23
CA HIS A 118 43.92 1.57 -3.37
C HIS A 118 44.30 0.30 -4.13
N LYS A 119 43.42 -0.25 -4.96
CA LYS A 119 43.72 -1.40 -5.82
C LYS A 119 44.88 -1.10 -6.77
N ARG A 120 44.91 0.09 -7.38
CA ARG A 120 46.04 0.53 -8.22
C ARG A 120 47.33 0.61 -7.40
N ARG A 121 47.31 1.30 -6.26
CA ARG A 121 48.49 1.46 -5.39
C ARG A 121 49.03 0.12 -4.87
N VAL A 122 48.15 -0.83 -4.53
CA VAL A 122 48.55 -2.19 -4.11
C VAL A 122 49.25 -2.93 -5.24
N ARG A 123 48.78 -2.81 -6.48
CA ARG A 123 49.49 -3.38 -7.65
C ARG A 123 50.86 -2.75 -7.84
N GLU A 124 50.94 -1.42 -7.83
CA GLU A 124 52.21 -0.69 -7.97
C GLU A 124 53.22 -1.06 -6.88
N LEU A 125 52.75 -1.22 -5.64
CA LEU A 125 53.60 -1.65 -4.53
C LEU A 125 54.04 -3.11 -4.70
N SER A 126 53.13 -4.01 -5.11
CA SER A 126 53.47 -5.40 -5.41
C SER A 126 54.52 -5.49 -6.52
N ASP A 127 54.35 -4.71 -7.59
CA ASP A 127 55.28 -4.69 -8.72
C ASP A 127 56.64 -4.12 -8.30
N THR A 128 56.64 -3.10 -7.44
CA THR A 128 57.86 -2.52 -6.86
C THR A 128 58.61 -3.53 -6.00
N ILE A 129 57.91 -4.24 -5.11
CA ILE A 129 58.50 -5.26 -4.23
C ILE A 129 59.06 -6.42 -5.05
N LYS A 130 58.37 -6.82 -6.13
CA LYS A 130 58.78 -7.95 -6.98
C LYS A 130 59.75 -7.58 -8.10
N ARG A 131 60.16 -6.31 -8.22
CA ARG A 131 60.97 -5.80 -9.33
C ARG A 131 62.27 -6.56 -9.53
N ASN A 132 62.89 -7.01 -8.44
CA ASN A 132 64.17 -7.74 -8.47
C ASN A 132 64.00 -9.26 -8.34
N ASN A 133 62.76 -9.77 -8.34
CA ASN A 133 62.49 -11.19 -8.16
C ASN A 133 62.55 -11.90 -9.51
N ILE A 134 63.23 -13.05 -9.56
CA ILE A 134 63.31 -13.92 -10.74
C ILE A 134 62.55 -15.21 -10.43
N CYS A 135 61.69 -15.64 -11.36
CA CYS A 135 60.98 -16.91 -11.27
C CYS A 135 61.65 -17.94 -12.18
N ILE A 136 62.15 -19.02 -11.61
CA ILE A 136 62.77 -20.13 -12.33
C ILE A 136 61.79 -21.30 -12.32
N ILE A 137 61.46 -21.81 -13.50
CA ILE A 137 60.51 -22.90 -13.70
C ILE A 137 61.20 -24.14 -14.28
N GLY A 138 60.62 -25.32 -14.04
CA GLY A 138 61.14 -26.58 -14.55
C GLY A 138 62.21 -27.24 -13.67
N ILE A 139 62.47 -26.71 -12.47
CA ILE A 139 63.40 -27.31 -11.50
C ILE A 139 62.77 -28.53 -10.81
N PRO A 140 63.38 -29.72 -10.91
CA PRO A 140 62.93 -30.91 -10.18
C PRO A 140 62.84 -30.65 -8.68
N GLU A 141 61.81 -31.17 -8.01
CA GLU A 141 61.54 -30.86 -6.60
C GLU A 141 62.62 -31.31 -5.61
N GLU A 142 63.48 -32.26 -6.00
CA GLU A 142 64.48 -32.86 -5.13
C GLU A 142 65.86 -32.20 -5.27
N GLU A 143 66.08 -31.39 -6.31
CA GLU A 143 67.35 -30.73 -6.59
C GLU A 143 67.76 -29.76 -5.47
N GLU A 144 66.76 -29.12 -4.86
CA GLU A 144 66.93 -28.15 -3.78
C GLU A 144 67.22 -28.80 -2.42
N ARG A 145 67.03 -30.13 -2.26
CA ARG A 145 67.20 -30.81 -0.96
C ARG A 145 68.66 -30.86 -0.50
N GLU A 146 69.60 -30.97 -1.44
CA GLU A 146 71.01 -31.15 -1.11
C GLU A 146 71.73 -29.81 -0.95
N LYS A 147 71.48 -28.87 -1.88
CA LYS A 147 72.22 -27.60 -1.98
C LYS A 147 71.39 -26.36 -1.58
N GLY A 148 70.10 -26.53 -1.27
CA GLY A 148 69.17 -25.42 -1.09
C GLY A 148 68.81 -24.72 -2.41
N ALA A 149 67.85 -23.79 -2.36
CA ALA A 149 67.42 -23.04 -3.54
C ALA A 149 68.52 -22.12 -4.10
N GLU A 150 69.36 -21.55 -3.24
CA GLU A 150 70.50 -20.70 -3.63
C GLU A 150 71.57 -21.51 -4.38
N GLY A 151 71.94 -22.68 -3.86
CA GLY A 151 72.93 -23.54 -4.53
C GLY A 151 72.47 -24.06 -5.89
N VAL A 152 71.16 -24.30 -6.07
CA VAL A 152 70.59 -24.61 -7.39
C VAL A 152 70.73 -23.44 -8.35
N LEU A 153 70.49 -22.20 -7.89
CA LEU A 153 70.67 -20.99 -8.70
C LEU A 153 72.13 -20.80 -9.13
N GLU A 154 73.08 -20.96 -8.21
CA GLU A 154 74.52 -20.86 -8.51
C GLU A 154 74.95 -21.86 -9.59
N GLN A 155 74.47 -23.11 -9.51
CA GLN A 155 74.73 -24.13 -10.52
C GLN A 155 74.15 -23.73 -11.89
N ILE A 156 72.92 -23.21 -11.94
CA ILE A 156 72.29 -22.74 -13.17
C ILE A 156 73.11 -21.61 -13.82
N ILE A 157 73.58 -20.64 -13.02
CA ILE A 157 74.39 -19.53 -13.51
C ILE A 157 75.74 -20.04 -14.03
N ALA A 158 76.42 -20.94 -13.31
CA ALA A 158 77.70 -21.48 -13.73
C ALA A 158 77.61 -22.29 -15.03
N GLU A 159 76.54 -23.07 -15.20
CA GLU A 159 76.33 -23.91 -16.39
C GLU A 159 75.89 -23.11 -17.62
N ASN A 160 75.00 -22.12 -17.45
CA ASN A 160 74.37 -21.41 -18.57
C ASN A 160 74.96 -20.01 -18.84
N PHE A 161 75.48 -19.33 -17.82
CA PHE A 161 75.99 -17.95 -17.89
C PHE A 161 77.37 -17.82 -17.24
N PRO A 162 78.40 -18.53 -17.73
CA PRO A 162 79.70 -18.64 -17.06
C PRO A 162 80.46 -17.31 -16.92
N ASN A 163 80.13 -16.29 -17.71
CA ASN A 163 80.71 -14.95 -17.59
C ASN A 163 80.05 -14.15 -16.46
N LEU A 164 78.74 -14.34 -16.26
CA LEU A 164 77.97 -13.65 -15.23
C LEU A 164 78.42 -14.06 -13.82
N GLY A 165 78.70 -15.35 -13.61
CA GLY A 165 79.20 -15.85 -12.33
C GLY A 165 80.64 -15.44 -11.98
N LYS A 166 81.41 -14.87 -12.94
CA LYS A 166 82.81 -14.46 -12.74
C LYS A 166 82.98 -12.95 -12.61
N GLU A 167 82.10 -12.17 -13.23
CA GLU A 167 82.24 -10.71 -13.37
C GLU A 167 81.34 -9.92 -12.41
N THR A 168 80.36 -10.55 -11.76
CA THR A 168 79.39 -9.87 -10.90
C THR A 168 79.27 -10.52 -9.52
N ASP A 169 79.38 -9.71 -8.47
CA ASP A 169 79.01 -10.07 -7.09
C ASP A 169 77.48 -10.07 -6.97
N ILE A 170 76.85 -11.15 -7.44
CA ILE A 170 75.39 -11.31 -7.33
C ILE A 170 75.05 -11.62 -5.87
N GLU A 171 74.38 -10.67 -5.20
CA GLU A 171 73.86 -10.87 -3.85
C GLU A 171 72.42 -11.40 -3.91
N ILE A 172 72.20 -12.59 -3.34
CA ILE A 172 70.87 -13.20 -3.21
C ILE A 172 70.34 -12.83 -1.82
N GLN A 173 69.19 -12.14 -1.79
CA GLN A 173 68.55 -11.78 -0.53
C GLN A 173 67.72 -12.94 0.07
N GLU A 174 67.01 -13.68 -0.78
CA GLU A 174 66.19 -14.83 -0.40
C GLU A 174 65.95 -15.70 -1.65
N ALA A 175 66.09 -17.02 -1.52
CA ALA A 175 65.65 -17.97 -2.53
C ALA A 175 64.78 -19.05 -1.90
N GLN A 176 63.61 -19.30 -2.50
CA GLN A 176 62.65 -20.28 -2.01
C GLN A 176 61.76 -20.82 -3.11
N ARG A 177 61.27 -22.05 -2.92
CA ARG A 177 60.25 -22.65 -3.79
C ARG A 177 58.87 -22.10 -3.46
N ASN A 178 58.05 -21.85 -4.48
CA ASN A 178 56.68 -21.36 -4.35
C ASN A 178 55.70 -22.30 -5.08
N PRO A 179 54.61 -22.78 -4.43
CA PRO A 179 54.30 -22.61 -3.01
C PRO A 179 55.32 -23.31 -2.11
N LEU A 180 55.57 -22.70 -0.95
CA LEU A 180 56.33 -23.35 0.13
C LEU A 180 55.66 -24.69 0.46
N ARG A 181 56.46 -25.76 0.53
CA ARG A 181 55.96 -27.06 0.98
C ARG A 181 55.36 -26.88 2.38
N ARG A 182 54.06 -27.17 2.52
CA ARG A 182 53.45 -27.37 3.85
C ARG A 182 53.89 -28.75 4.34
N ASN A 183 54.55 -28.79 5.49
CA ASN A 183 54.80 -30.03 6.24
C ASN A 183 53.49 -30.64 6.74
#